data_AF-A0A6V7F1V6-F1
#
_entry.id   AF-A0A6V7F1V6-F1
#
_cell.length_a   1.000
_cell.length_b   1.000
_cell.length_c   1.000
_cell.angle_alpha   90.00
_cell.angle_beta   90.00
_cell.angle_gamma   90.00
#
_symmetry.space_group_name_H-M   'P 1'
#
loop_
_entity.id
_entity.type
_entity.pdbx_description
1 polymer ?
#
loop_
_entity_poly.entity_id
_entity_poly.type
_entity_poly.pdbx_seq_one_letter_code
_entity_poly.pdbx_strand_id
1 'polypeptide(L)'
;MSANKQFRVCAGVVLSFETMQGYLLAMLHSDAQQEVAPVLIACEATGLEEVLLGGDAQSIVLGKLHVCMRVDSALEVLTWLRKQARASGGARRTRRVQSLIQ
;
A
#
# COMPACT_ATOMS: atom_id res chain seq x y z
N MET A 1 -13.01 8.63 1.73
CA MET A 1 -11.69 8.90 2.31
C MET A 1 -10.97 7.57 2.44
N SER A 2 -9.92 7.36 1.64
CA SER A 2 -9.13 6.13 1.65
C SER A 2 -8.49 5.94 3.02
N ALA A 3 -8.41 4.70 3.50
CA ALA A 3 -7.72 4.37 4.72
C ALA A 3 -6.21 4.61 4.53
N ASN A 4 -5.73 5.82 4.81
CA ASN A 4 -4.32 6.20 4.74
C ASN A 4 -3.57 5.57 5.93
N LYS A 5 -3.34 4.26 5.86
CA LYS A 5 -2.41 3.60 6.78
C LYS A 5 -0.99 3.81 6.29
N GLN A 6 -0.15 4.34 7.16
CA GLN A 6 1.30 4.44 6.95
C GLN A 6 1.99 3.34 7.74
N PHE A 7 3.13 2.89 7.23
CA PHE A 7 3.99 1.89 7.87
C PHE A 7 5.40 2.45 8.02
N ARG A 8 6.02 2.23 9.18
CA ARG A 8 7.39 2.64 9.45
C ARG A 8 8.35 1.63 8.83
N VAL A 9 9.22 2.11 7.95
CA VAL A 9 10.25 1.28 7.31
C VAL A 9 11.48 1.22 8.21
N CYS A 10 12.05 2.39 8.52
CA CYS A 10 13.15 2.57 9.46
C CYS A 10 13.02 3.95 10.13
N ALA A 11 14.01 4.35 10.94
CA ALA A 11 14.02 5.67 11.54
C ALA A 11 13.94 6.76 10.44
N GLY A 12 12.98 7.66 10.56
CA GLY A 12 12.81 8.77 9.62
C GLY A 12 12.21 8.41 8.26
N VAL A 13 11.80 7.15 8.00
CA VAL A 13 11.25 6.72 6.71
C VAL A 13 9.96 5.96 6.89
N VAL A 14 8.95 6.37 6.13
CA VAL A 14 7.61 5.78 6.14
C VAL A 14 7.19 5.38 4.73
N LEU A 15 6.44 4.29 4.66
CA LEU A 15 5.81 3.75 3.47
C LEU A 15 4.31 4.00 3.58
N SER A 16 3.74 4.71 2.62
CA SER A 16 2.31 4.99 2.52
C SER A 16 1.75 4.49 1.21
N PHE A 17 0.42 4.34 1.18
CA PHE A 17 -0.29 3.76 0.06
C PHE A 17 -1.52 4.58 -0.28
N GLU A 18 -1.75 4.76 -1.57
CA GLU A 18 -3.01 5.25 -2.11
C GLU A 18 -3.59 4.20 -3.05
N THR A 19 -4.79 3.71 -2.75
CA THR A 19 -5.48 2.74 -3.62
C THR A 19 -6.36 3.50 -4.61
N MET A 20 -6.05 3.36 -5.89
CA MET A 20 -6.82 3.93 -7.00
C MET A 20 -7.59 2.84 -7.76
N GLN A 21 -8.42 3.24 -8.72
CA GLN A 21 -9.15 2.29 -9.55
C GLN A 21 -8.18 1.52 -10.45
N GLY A 22 -7.85 0.29 -10.05
CA GLY A 22 -7.05 -0.64 -10.86
C GLY A 22 -5.56 -0.67 -10.53
N TYR A 23 -5.06 0.20 -9.66
CA TYR A 23 -3.66 0.18 -9.22
C TYR A 23 -3.49 0.74 -7.81
N LEU A 24 -2.34 0.42 -7.21
CA LEU A 24 -1.87 0.89 -5.92
C LEU A 24 -0.68 1.82 -6.16
N LEU A 25 -0.72 3.03 -5.58
CA LEU A 25 0.42 3.92 -5.51
C LEU A 25 1.13 3.67 -4.16
N ALA A 26 2.37 3.23 -4.20
CA ALA A 26 3.23 3.06 -3.04
C ALA A 26 4.24 4.22 -2.98
N MET A 27 4.33 4.89 -1.84
CA MET A 27 5.19 6.05 -1.65
C MET A 27 6.08 5.87 -0.45
N LEU A 28 7.39 5.95 -0.66
CA LEU A 28 8.38 6.11 0.40
C LEU A 28 8.64 7.58 0.60
N HIS A 29 8.45 8.06 1.82
CA HIS A 29 8.75 9.43 2.17
C HIS A 29 9.47 9.51 3.50
N SER A 30 10.14 10.63 3.74
CA SER A 30 10.62 10.94 5.07
C SER A 30 9.44 10.99 6.05
N ASP A 31 9.72 10.80 7.33
CA ASP A 31 8.73 11.11 8.34
C ASP A 31 8.34 12.61 8.29
N ALA A 32 7.13 12.90 8.75
CA ALA A 32 6.69 14.26 8.90
C ALA A 32 7.35 14.84 10.15
N GLN A 33 8.22 15.83 9.96
CA GLN A 33 8.72 16.66 11.04
C GLN A 33 7.81 17.88 11.21
N GLN A 34 7.72 18.39 12.44
CA GLN A 34 6.95 19.60 12.70
C GLN A 34 7.51 20.74 11.83
N GLU A 35 6.63 21.47 11.15
CA GLU A 35 6.96 22.60 10.24
C GLU A 35 7.69 22.23 8.93
N VAL A 36 7.88 20.94 8.60
CA VAL A 36 8.55 20.53 7.35
C VAL A 36 7.71 19.50 6.59
N ALA A 37 7.45 19.77 5.31
CA ALA A 37 6.76 18.83 4.44
C ALA A 37 7.60 17.55 4.23
N PRO A 38 7.00 16.35 4.25
CA PRO A 38 7.70 15.11 3.95
C PRO A 38 8.35 15.13 2.57
N VAL A 39 9.58 14.63 2.48
CA VAL A 39 10.28 14.47 1.19
C VAL A 39 9.90 13.12 0.58
N LEU A 40 9.42 13.12 -0.65
CA LEU A 40 9.21 11.89 -1.42
C LEU A 40 10.57 11.31 -1.84
N ILE A 41 10.87 10.11 -1.35
CA ILE A 41 12.13 9.39 -1.62
C ILE A 41 11.98 8.51 -2.86
N ALA A 42 10.90 7.75 -2.92
CA ALA A 42 10.58 6.89 -4.06
C ALA A 42 9.07 6.70 -4.18
N CYS A 43 8.61 6.39 -5.39
CA CYS A 43 7.20 6.16 -5.69
C CYS A 43 7.10 5.08 -6.77
N GLU A 44 6.14 4.18 -6.63
CA GLU A 44 5.82 3.16 -7.63
C GLU A 44 4.30 2.97 -7.73
N ALA A 45 3.82 2.86 -8.96
CA ALA A 45 2.45 2.45 -9.25
C ALA A 45 2.44 0.99 -9.70
N THR A 46 1.68 0.13 -9.02
CA THR A 46 1.69 -1.31 -9.23
C THR A 46 0.31 -1.93 -9.06
N GLY A 47 0.04 -3.07 -9.70
CA GLY A 47 -1.11 -3.92 -9.37
C GLY A 47 -1.02 -4.45 -7.94
N LEU A 48 -2.16 -4.73 -7.30
CA LEU A 48 -2.21 -5.34 -5.96
C LEU A 48 -1.74 -6.80 -5.97
N GLU A 49 -1.90 -7.47 -7.10
CA GLU A 49 -1.43 -8.83 -7.41
C GLU A 49 0.08 -8.92 -7.57
N GLU A 50 0.74 -7.81 -7.89
CA GLU A 50 2.19 -7.70 -8.06
C GLU A 50 2.93 -7.44 -6.73
N VAL A 51 2.19 -7.39 -5.61
CA VAL A 51 2.78 -7.17 -4.28
C VAL A 51 3.18 -8.49 -3.64
N LEU A 52 4.48 -8.66 -3.37
CA LEU A 52 5.07 -9.90 -2.87
C LEU A 52 5.87 -9.66 -1.59
N LEU A 53 5.96 -10.67 -0.73
CA LEU A 53 6.98 -10.70 0.31
C LEU A 53 8.31 -11.12 -0.31
N GLY A 54 9.40 -10.48 0.12
CA GLY A 54 10.74 -10.99 -0.14
C GLY A 54 10.96 -12.33 0.57
N GLY A 55 11.92 -13.11 0.07
CA GLY A 55 12.22 -14.45 0.60
C GLY A 55 12.68 -14.45 2.07
N ASP A 56 13.15 -13.30 2.57
CA ASP A 56 13.54 -13.09 3.97
C ASP A 56 12.36 -12.79 4.90
N ALA A 57 11.16 -12.57 4.36
CA ALA A 57 9.97 -12.07 5.06
C ALA A 57 10.18 -10.72 5.79
N GLN A 58 11.31 -10.06 5.59
CA GLN A 58 11.66 -8.74 6.14
C GLN A 58 11.52 -7.65 5.10
N SER A 59 11.19 -8.00 3.86
CA SER A 59 11.04 -7.05 2.77
C SER A 59 9.74 -7.26 2.01
N ILE A 60 9.26 -6.19 1.38
CA ILE A 60 8.11 -6.21 0.48
C ILE A 60 8.54 -5.70 -0.89
N VAL A 61 8.09 -6.38 -1.93
CA VAL A 61 8.29 -5.99 -3.32
C VAL A 61 6.96 -5.46 -3.85
N LEU A 62 6.99 -4.25 -4.36
CA LEU A 62 5.86 -3.47 -4.85
C LEU A 62 6.20 -3.09 -6.30
N GLY A 63 5.77 -3.88 -7.29
CA GLY A 63 6.22 -3.68 -8.68
C GLY A 63 7.74 -3.72 -8.78
N LYS A 64 8.37 -2.62 -9.19
CA LYS A 64 9.85 -2.49 -9.26
C LYS A 64 10.50 -2.00 -7.98
N LEU A 65 9.72 -1.63 -6.96
CA LEU A 65 10.21 -1.10 -5.70
C LEU A 65 10.38 -2.22 -4.66
N HIS A 66 11.62 -2.47 -4.24
CA HIS A 66 11.94 -3.39 -3.16
C HIS A 66 12.23 -2.62 -1.87
N VAL A 67 11.46 -2.87 -0.81
CA VAL A 67 11.55 -2.14 0.46
C VAL A 67 11.88 -3.12 1.59
N CYS A 68 13.05 -2.95 2.20
CA CYS A 68 13.44 -3.67 3.41
C CYS A 68 12.82 -3.00 4.64
N MET A 69 11.89 -3.69 5.28
CA MET A 69 11.20 -3.22 6.47
C MET A 69 12.01 -3.57 7.72
N ARG A 70 12.34 -2.58 8.55
CA ARG A 70 13.13 -2.75 9.78
C ARG A 70 12.34 -2.51 11.06
N VAL A 71 11.20 -1.82 10.97
CA VAL A 71 10.37 -1.45 12.12
C VAL A 71 9.03 -2.17 12.06
N ASP A 72 8.16 -1.83 11.11
CA ASP A 72 6.91 -2.54 10.92
C ASP A 72 7.12 -3.84 10.12
N SER A 73 6.26 -4.83 10.33
CA SER A 73 6.37 -6.12 9.65
C SER A 73 5.94 -6.05 8.18
N ALA A 74 6.77 -6.53 7.26
CA ALA A 74 6.42 -6.66 5.84
C ALA A 74 5.17 -7.53 5.64
N LEU A 75 4.98 -8.57 6.46
CA LEU A 75 3.80 -9.43 6.43
C LEU A 75 2.53 -8.66 6.82
N GLU A 76 2.62 -7.74 7.79
CA GLU A 76 1.48 -6.90 8.17
C GLU A 76 1.08 -5.94 7.05
N VAL A 77 2.06 -5.37 6.35
CA VAL A 77 1.83 -4.53 5.16
C VAL A 77 1.06 -5.33 4.11
N LEU A 78 1.58 -6.49 3.71
CA LEU A 78 0.94 -7.34 2.69
C LEU A 78 -0.47 -7.78 3.13
N THR A 79 -0.63 -8.17 4.39
CA THR A 79 -1.92 -8.58 4.95
C THR A 79 -2.93 -7.43 4.89
N TRP A 80 -2.50 -6.21 5.21
CA TRP A 80 -3.35 -5.04 5.14
C TRP A 80 -3.74 -4.71 3.68
N LEU A 81 -2.79 -4.73 2.74
CA LEU A 81 -3.06 -4.48 1.31
C LEU A 81 -4.05 -5.51 0.73
N ARG A 82 -3.90 -6.79 1.08
CA ARG A 82 -4.86 -7.84 0.68
C ARG A 82 -6.27 -7.60 1.24
N LYS A 83 -6.38 -7.05 2.46
CA LYS A 83 -7.68 -6.65 3.01
C LYS A 83 -8.30 -5.49 2.22
N GLN A 84 -7.51 -4.50 1.81
CA GLN A 84 -7.98 -3.40 0.96
C GLN A 84 -8.46 -3.90 -0.41
N ALA A 85 -7.71 -4.80 -1.05
CA ALA A 85 -8.09 -5.39 -2.33
C ALA A 85 -9.46 -6.08 -2.27
N ARG A 86 -9.72 -6.85 -1.19
CA ARG A 86 -11.00 -7.54 -0.97
C ARG A 86 -12.15 -6.57 -0.76
N ALA A 87 -11.93 -5.50 0.00
CA ALA A 87 -12.94 -4.47 0.23
C ALA A 87 -13.33 -3.77 -1.09
N SER A 88 -12.35 -3.42 -1.92
CA SER A 88 -12.58 -2.81 -3.24
C SER A 88 -13.24 -3.76 -4.24
N GLY A 89 -12.88 -5.05 -4.22
CA GLY A 89 -13.50 -6.08 -5.06
C GLY A 89 -14.95 -6.39 -4.67
N GLY A 90 -15.27 -6.38 -3.37
CA GLY A 90 -16.62 -6.57 -2.85
C GLY A 90 -17.58 -5.46 -3.31
N ALA A 91 -17.12 -4.20 -3.32
CA ALA A 91 -17.89 -3.06 -3.82
C ALA A 91 -18.21 -3.15 -5.33
N ARG A 92 -17.34 -3.80 -6.12
CA ARG A 92 -17.58 -4.03 -7.56
C ARG A 92 -18.66 -5.08 -7.81
N ARG A 93 -18.73 -6.11 -6.96
CA ARG A 93 -19.73 -7.19 -7.10
C ARG A 93 -21.12 -6.72 -6.71
N THR A 94 -21.26 -5.90 -5.66
CA THR A 94 -22.56 -5.33 -5.25
C THR A 94 -23.13 -4.34 -6.27
N ARG A 95 -22.31 -3.47 -6.88
CA ARG A 95 -22.77 -2.56 -7.95
C ARG A 95 -23.30 -3.30 -9.18
N ARG A 96 -22.65 -4.37 -9.62
CA ARG A 96 -23.13 -5.18 -10.76
C ARG A 96 -24.44 -5.89 -10.49
N VAL A 97 -24.66 -6.35 -9.25
CA VAL A 97 -25.92 -6.99 -8.86
C VAL A 97 -27.06 -5.98 -8.84
N GLN A 98 -26.82 -4.75 -8.39
CA GLN A 98 -27.85 -3.69 -8.41
C GLN A 98 -28.22 -3.22 -9.83
N SER A 99 -27.29 -3.21 -10.78
CA SER A 99 -27.58 -2.82 -12.17
C SER A 99 -28.30 -3.90 -13.00
N LEU A 100 -28.45 -5.11 -12.48
CA LEU A 100 -29.13 -6.23 -13.16
C LEU A 100 -30.55 -6.48 -12.64
N ILE A 101 -31.02 -5.68 -11.67
CA ILE A 101 -32.34 -5.80 -11.04
C ILE A 101 -33.22 -4.57 -11.37
N GLN A 102 -32.81 -3.73 -12.32
CA GLN A 102 -33.64 -2.64 -12.86
C GLN A 102 -33.96 -2.88 -14.33
#